data_AF-A0A433E927-F1
#
_entry.id   AF-A0A433E927-F1
#
_cell.length_a   1.000
_cell.length_b   1.000
_cell.length_c   1.000
_cell.angle_alpha   90.00
_cell.angle_beta   90.00
_cell.angle_gamma   90.00
#
_symmetry.space_group_name_H-M   'P 1'
#
loop_
_entity.id
_entity.type
_entity.pdbx_description
1 polymer ?
#
loop_
_entity_poly.entity_id
_entity_poly.type
_entity_poly.pdbx_seq_one_letter_code
_entity_poly.pdbx_strand_id
1 'polypeptide(L)'
;MVTFVLVAASLVYRYEVKYLSINPDATITHRSFLGKTKTTSVTSINEYKYTSRTESLNSDIPDSPDNLWLWDNDGNNIASFSPQAFKEYSIGAHLCFRCINGRWADTADPNDMQAINKAIEHYPVITRYLSENPSMKGLARDTTNPTIN
;
A
#
# COMPACT_ATOMS: atom_id res chain seq x y z
N MET A 1 -14.75 -22.01 32.19
CA MET A 1 -14.41 -21.99 30.76
C MET A 1 -14.46 -20.55 30.25
N VAL A 2 -13.34 -19.85 30.20
CA VAL A 2 -13.26 -18.49 29.61
C VAL A 2 -11.93 -18.40 28.89
N THR A 3 -11.82 -19.02 27.71
CA THR A 3 -10.54 -19.08 27.00
C THR A 3 -10.68 -19.12 25.47
N PHE A 4 -11.66 -18.44 24.88
CA PHE A 4 -11.77 -18.36 23.41
C PHE A 4 -12.08 -16.97 22.83
N VAL A 5 -12.40 -15.96 23.64
CA VAL A 5 -12.81 -14.63 23.10
C VAL A 5 -11.63 -13.66 22.90
N LEU A 6 -10.51 -13.85 23.60
CA LEU A 6 -9.34 -12.95 23.50
C LEU A 6 -8.48 -13.17 22.25
N VAL A 7 -8.48 -14.37 21.66
CA VAL A 7 -7.68 -14.67 20.46
C VAL A 7 -8.31 -14.06 19.20
N ALA A 8 -9.65 -14.05 19.09
CA ALA A 8 -10.34 -13.38 17.99
C ALA A 8 -10.17 -11.85 18.06
N ALA A 9 -10.21 -11.25 19.26
CA ALA A 9 -9.98 -9.82 19.43
C ALA A 9 -8.55 -9.38 19.12
N SER A 10 -7.55 -10.25 19.35
CA SER A 10 -6.14 -9.94 19.04
C SER A 10 -5.80 -10.12 17.55
N LEU A 11 -6.54 -10.95 16.81
CA LEU A 11 -6.46 -11.02 15.34
C LEU A 11 -7.09 -9.79 14.68
N VAL A 12 -8.17 -9.25 15.24
CA VAL A 12 -8.81 -8.00 14.76
C VAL A 12 -7.90 -6.78 14.98
N TYR A 13 -7.00 -6.82 15.97
CA TYR A 13 -6.07 -5.73 16.28
C TYR A 13 -4.89 -5.60 15.31
N ARG A 14 -4.61 -6.61 14.47
CA ARG A 14 -3.42 -6.63 13.60
C ARG A 14 -3.65 -6.14 12.18
N TYR A 15 -4.88 -5.88 11.81
CA TYR A 15 -5.22 -5.25 10.55
C TYR A 15 -6.10 -4.03 10.85
N GLU A 16 -5.49 -2.96 11.36
CA GLU A 16 -6.08 -1.63 11.13
C GLU A 16 -6.08 -1.42 9.61
N VAL A 17 -7.16 -1.85 8.97
CA VAL A 17 -7.43 -1.56 7.56
C VAL A 17 -7.71 -0.06 7.50
N LYS A 18 -6.67 0.72 7.27
CA LYS A 18 -6.78 2.18 7.18
C LYS A 18 -7.30 2.64 5.82
N TYR A 19 -7.35 1.79 4.80
CA TYR A 19 -7.66 2.21 3.43
C TYR A 19 -9.16 2.21 3.13
N LEU A 20 -9.69 3.34 2.64
CA LEU A 20 -11.10 3.51 2.27
C LEU A 20 -11.30 3.69 0.75
N SER A 21 -10.41 4.42 0.06
CA SER A 21 -10.40 4.54 -1.41
C SER A 21 -9.19 5.34 -1.91
N ILE A 22 -8.79 5.11 -3.17
CA ILE A 22 -8.12 6.13 -3.99
C ILE A 22 -9.20 6.84 -4.78
N ASN A 23 -9.21 8.17 -4.69
CA ASN A 23 -10.07 9.01 -5.49
C ASN A 23 -9.42 9.26 -6.87
N PRO A 24 -10.23 9.57 -7.90
CA PRO A 24 -9.71 9.86 -9.25
C PRO A 24 -8.68 11.00 -9.32
N ASP A 25 -8.60 11.84 -8.28
CA ASP A 25 -7.63 12.94 -8.13
C ASP A 25 -6.31 12.51 -7.44
N ALA A 26 -6.02 11.21 -7.39
CA ALA A 26 -4.86 10.63 -6.71
C ALA A 26 -4.73 11.03 -5.23
N THR A 27 -5.87 11.18 -4.55
CA THR A 27 -5.90 11.26 -3.08
C THR A 27 -6.30 9.92 -2.47
N ILE A 28 -5.66 9.58 -1.36
CA ILE A 28 -5.94 8.42 -0.53
C ILE A 28 -6.85 8.87 0.60
N THR A 29 -8.02 8.26 0.68
CA THR A 29 -8.92 8.43 1.81
C THR A 29 -8.68 7.30 2.79
N HIS A 30 -8.33 7.66 4.03
CA HIS A 30 -8.09 6.70 5.11
C HIS A 30 -8.86 7.08 6.39
N ARG A 31 -9.23 6.08 7.19
CA ARG A 31 -9.80 6.31 8.53
C ARG A 31 -8.68 6.30 9.56
N SER A 32 -8.58 7.39 10.32
CA SER A 32 -7.68 7.45 11.48
C SER A 32 -8.23 6.61 12.64
N PHE A 33 -7.36 6.28 13.60
CA PHE A 33 -7.70 5.56 14.84
C PHE A 33 -8.88 6.19 15.61
N LEU A 34 -9.06 7.51 15.52
CA LEU A 34 -10.18 8.25 16.13
C LEU A 34 -11.46 8.25 15.27
N GLY A 35 -11.53 7.42 14.23
CA GLY A 35 -12.68 7.31 13.31
C GLY A 35 -12.82 8.47 12.32
N LYS A 36 -11.95 9.49 12.37
CA LYS A 36 -11.99 10.62 11.43
C LYS A 36 -11.39 10.20 10.09
N THR A 37 -12.11 10.51 9.01
CA THR A 37 -11.59 10.41 7.64
C THR A 37 -10.52 11.47 7.40
N LYS A 38 -9.38 11.05 6.89
CA LYS A 38 -8.31 11.92 6.39
C LYS A 38 -8.11 11.64 4.91
N THR A 39 -7.89 12.70 4.15
CA THR A 39 -7.56 12.64 2.73
C THR A 39 -6.13 13.13 2.58
N THR A 40 -5.29 12.34 1.92
CA THR A 40 -3.87 12.62 1.76
C THR A 40 -3.47 12.35 0.31
N SER A 41 -2.67 13.22 -0.29
CA SER A 41 -2.20 12.98 -1.67
C SER A 41 -1.31 11.74 -1.74
N VAL A 42 -1.44 10.93 -2.80
CA VAL A 42 -0.52 9.82 -3.10
C VAL A 42 0.94 10.30 -3.15
N THR A 43 1.17 11.56 -3.55
CA THR A 43 2.51 12.16 -3.62
C THR A 43 3.19 12.39 -2.26
N SER A 44 2.44 12.27 -1.17
CA SER A 44 2.98 12.33 0.20
C SER A 44 3.60 11.02 0.68
N ILE A 45 3.34 9.91 -0.03
CA ILE A 45 3.98 8.63 0.30
C ILE A 45 5.47 8.79 0.06
N ASN A 46 6.26 8.64 1.12
CA ASN A 46 7.71 8.70 1.06
C ASN A 46 8.33 7.30 1.07
N GLU A 47 7.72 6.38 1.81
CA GLU A 47 8.20 5.03 2.00
C GLU A 47 7.06 4.02 1.85
N TYR A 48 7.38 2.85 1.28
CA TYR A 48 6.55 1.67 1.42
C TYR A 48 7.35 0.46 1.87
N LYS A 49 6.63 -0.48 2.47
CA LYS A 49 7.08 -1.85 2.70
C LYS A 49 6.01 -2.82 2.24
N TYR A 50 6.40 -3.90 1.59
CA TYR A 50 5.53 -4.99 1.18
C TYR A 50 6.07 -6.30 1.76
N THR A 51 5.19 -7.09 2.38
CA THR A 51 5.50 -8.48 2.76
C THR A 51 4.66 -9.42 1.92
N SER A 52 5.34 -10.28 1.17
CA SER A 52 4.67 -11.29 0.36
C SER A 52 4.08 -12.41 1.23
N ARG A 53 3.02 -13.05 0.74
CA ARG A 53 2.44 -14.26 1.35
C ARG A 53 3.48 -15.38 1.57
N THR A 54 4.51 -15.46 0.73
CA THR A 54 5.50 -16.54 0.75
C THR A 54 6.52 -16.45 1.89
N GLU A 55 6.69 -15.28 2.52
CA GLU A 55 7.60 -15.14 3.66
C GLU A 55 6.99 -15.66 4.98
N SER A 56 5.70 -16.01 5.01
CA SER A 56 5.03 -16.57 6.20
C SER A 56 5.22 -18.08 6.37
N LEU A 57 6.01 -18.75 5.52
CA LEU A 57 6.28 -20.20 5.62
C LEU A 57 7.03 -20.62 6.90
N ASN A 58 7.61 -19.66 7.65
CA ASN A 58 8.19 -19.88 8.98
C ASN A 58 7.30 -19.36 10.13
N SER A 59 6.06 -18.97 9.85
CA SER A 59 5.08 -18.62 10.89
C SER A 59 4.10 -19.77 11.06
N ASP A 60 3.79 -20.13 12.31
CA ASP A 60 2.80 -21.15 12.68
C ASP A 60 1.34 -20.79 12.26
N ILE A 61 1.16 -19.80 11.38
CA ILE A 61 -0.13 -19.29 10.91
C ILE A 61 -0.18 -19.48 9.38
N PRO A 62 -0.77 -20.59 8.90
CA PRO A 62 -0.74 -21.00 7.49
C PRO A 62 -1.50 -20.07 6.51
N ASP A 63 -2.02 -18.92 6.93
CA ASP A 63 -2.87 -18.03 6.12
C ASP A 63 -2.62 -16.53 6.37
N SER A 64 -1.38 -16.11 6.67
CA SER A 64 -1.12 -14.67 6.79
C SER A 64 -1.28 -13.99 5.41
N PRO A 65 -2.23 -13.04 5.24
CA PRO A 65 -2.32 -12.27 4.01
C PRO A 65 -1.05 -11.45 3.77
N ASP A 66 -0.82 -11.07 2.51
CA ASP A 66 0.20 -10.09 2.18
C ASP A 66 -0.14 -8.74 2.83
N ASN A 67 0.84 -7.85 2.92
CA ASN A 67 0.58 -6.54 3.51
C ASN A 67 1.47 -5.48 2.87
N LEU A 68 0.86 -4.33 2.58
CA LEU A 68 1.49 -3.13 2.06
C LEU A 68 1.34 -2.03 3.12
N TRP A 69 2.46 -1.54 3.63
CA TRP A 69 2.53 -0.40 4.53
C TRP A 69 3.07 0.82 3.80
N LEU A 70 2.52 1.99 4.12
CA LEU A 70 2.89 3.28 3.53
C LEU A 70 3.17 4.28 4.64
N TRP A 71 4.24 5.06 4.50
CA TRP A 71 4.61 6.12 5.42
C TRP A 71 4.88 7.44 4.69
N ASP A 72 4.62 8.54 5.40
CA ASP A 72 4.97 9.89 4.96
C ASP A 72 6.44 10.21 5.28
N ASN A 73 6.87 11.43 4.95
CA ASN A 73 8.25 11.87 5.17
C ASN A 73 8.60 12.05 6.66
N ASP A 74 7.60 12.20 7.53
CA ASP A 74 7.77 12.33 8.99
C ASP A 74 7.75 10.96 9.69
N GLY A 75 7.59 9.86 8.93
CA GLY A 75 7.50 8.50 9.45
C GLY A 75 6.12 8.14 10.01
N ASN A 76 5.08 8.96 9.78
CA ASN A 76 3.73 8.59 10.16
C ASN A 76 3.17 7.56 9.18
N ASN A 77 2.50 6.54 9.71
CA ASN A 77 1.80 5.57 8.89
C ASN A 77 0.60 6.22 8.19
N ILE A 78 0.64 6.26 6.85
CA ILE A 78 -0.46 6.75 6.01
C ILE A 78 -1.53 5.68 5.88
N ALA A 79 -1.11 4.45 5.54
CA ALA A 79 -2.01 3.31 5.41
C ALA A 79 -1.27 1.98 5.60
N SER A 80 -2.04 0.95 5.92
CA SER A 80 -1.61 -0.45 5.85
C SER A 80 -2.79 -1.31 5.43
N PHE A 81 -2.61 -2.18 4.44
CA PHE A 81 -3.66 -3.08 3.95
C PHE A 81 -3.07 -4.25 3.14
N SER A 82 -3.85 -5.31 2.94
CA SER A 82 -3.52 -6.43 2.05
C SER A 82 -4.08 -6.18 0.64
N PRO A 83 -3.25 -5.90 -0.38
CA PRO A 83 -3.74 -5.77 -1.75
C PRO A 83 -4.53 -6.99 -2.23
N GLN A 84 -4.07 -8.20 -1.88
CA GLN A 84 -4.73 -9.44 -2.29
C GLN A 84 -6.09 -9.65 -1.60
N ALA A 85 -6.19 -9.42 -0.29
CA ALA A 85 -7.44 -9.65 0.45
C ALA A 85 -8.54 -8.68 0.02
N PHE A 86 -8.18 -7.43 -0.29
CA PHE A 86 -9.14 -6.40 -0.72
C PHE A 86 -9.33 -6.32 -2.24
N LYS A 87 -8.53 -7.05 -3.02
CA LYS A 87 -8.48 -6.94 -4.49
C LYS A 87 -8.31 -5.49 -4.96
N GLU A 88 -7.51 -4.74 -4.22
CA GLU A 88 -7.23 -3.33 -4.48
C GLU A 88 -5.77 -3.17 -4.84
N TYR A 89 -5.51 -2.74 -6.06
CA TYR A 89 -4.16 -2.64 -6.61
C TYR A 89 -3.82 -1.23 -7.10
N SER A 90 -4.73 -0.27 -6.96
CA SER A 90 -4.56 1.09 -7.48
C SER A 90 -3.36 1.79 -6.83
N ILE A 91 -3.18 1.69 -5.50
CA ILE A 91 -1.99 2.24 -4.82
C ILE A 91 -0.74 1.57 -5.37
N GLY A 92 -0.75 0.24 -5.48
CA GLY A 92 0.38 -0.53 -6.00
C GLY A 92 0.77 -0.10 -7.42
N ALA A 93 -0.21 0.18 -8.28
CA ALA A 93 0.02 0.71 -9.62
C ALA A 93 0.72 2.07 -9.60
N HIS A 94 0.25 3.00 -8.75
CA HIS A 94 0.90 4.31 -8.58
C HIS A 94 2.32 4.20 -8.02
N LEU A 95 2.57 3.28 -7.07
CA LEU A 95 3.91 3.01 -6.55
C LEU A 95 4.84 2.48 -7.65
N CYS A 96 4.40 1.48 -8.41
CA CYS A 96 5.17 0.94 -9.53
C CYS A 96 5.48 2.03 -10.55
N PHE A 97 4.48 2.84 -10.93
CA PHE A 97 4.66 3.96 -11.85
C PHE A 97 5.71 4.94 -11.33
N ARG A 98 5.63 5.34 -10.05
CA ARG A 98 6.59 6.28 -9.43
C ARG A 98 8.02 5.75 -9.45
N CYS A 99 8.19 4.47 -9.15
CA CYS A 99 9.51 3.85 -9.10
C CYS A 99 10.10 3.65 -10.51
N ILE A 100 9.28 3.28 -11.49
CA ILE A 100 9.72 3.06 -12.87
C ILE A 100 10.02 4.38 -13.59
N ASN A 101 9.19 5.40 -13.41
CA ASN A 101 9.26 6.64 -14.20
C ASN A 101 9.99 7.78 -13.48
N GLY A 102 10.39 7.61 -12.21
CA GLY A 102 11.05 8.67 -11.45
C GLY A 102 10.14 9.85 -11.05
N ARG A 103 8.85 9.80 -11.38
CA ARG A 103 7.84 10.81 -11.04
C ARG A 103 6.49 10.16 -10.73
N TRP A 104 5.66 10.83 -9.94
CA TRP A 104 4.28 10.40 -9.76
C TRP A 104 3.48 10.60 -11.05
N ALA A 105 2.47 9.74 -11.25
CA ALA A 105 1.52 9.86 -12.35
C ALA A 105 0.73 11.18 -12.23
N ASP A 106 0.53 11.85 -13.34
CA ASP A 106 -0.39 12.98 -13.46
C ASP A 106 -1.78 12.45 -13.83
N THR A 107 -2.75 12.62 -12.94
CA THR A 107 -4.12 12.13 -13.17
C THR A 107 -4.87 12.90 -14.26
N ALA A 108 -4.36 14.07 -14.66
CA ALA A 108 -4.90 14.82 -15.79
C ALA A 108 -4.32 14.36 -17.13
N ASP A 109 -3.21 13.61 -17.15
CA ASP A 109 -2.61 13.06 -18.36
C ASP A 109 -3.26 11.71 -18.71
N PRO A 110 -3.96 11.59 -19.87
CA PRO A 110 -4.58 10.34 -20.28
C PRO A 110 -3.60 9.18 -20.45
N ASN A 111 -2.34 9.45 -20.83
CA ASN A 111 -1.34 8.40 -21.04
C ASN A 111 -0.89 7.78 -19.72
N ASP A 112 -0.69 8.63 -18.69
CA ASP A 112 -0.34 8.18 -17.35
C ASP A 112 -1.48 7.33 -16.77
N MET A 113 -2.71 7.80 -16.90
CA MET A 113 -3.88 7.06 -16.42
C MET A 113 -4.11 5.76 -17.19
N GLN A 114 -3.80 5.71 -18.49
CA GLN A 114 -3.81 4.46 -19.25
C GLN A 114 -2.78 3.46 -18.72
N ALA A 115 -1.57 3.91 -18.38
CA ALA A 115 -0.53 3.06 -17.80
C ALA A 115 -0.95 2.50 -16.43
N ILE A 116 -1.55 3.34 -15.58
CA ILE A 116 -2.10 2.93 -14.27
C ILE A 116 -3.20 1.89 -14.46
N ASN A 117 -4.19 2.16 -15.31
CA ASN A 117 -5.31 1.25 -15.56
C ASN A 117 -4.83 -0.10 -16.12
N LYS A 118 -3.89 -0.07 -17.06
CA LYS A 118 -3.29 -1.30 -17.62
C LYS A 118 -2.62 -2.14 -16.54
N ALA A 119 -1.91 -1.51 -15.60
CA ALA A 119 -1.28 -2.22 -14.48
C ALA A 119 -2.32 -2.84 -13.54
N ILE A 120 -3.41 -2.13 -13.26
CA ILE A 120 -4.52 -2.64 -12.44
C ILE A 120 -5.21 -3.84 -13.11
N GLU A 121 -5.50 -3.74 -14.42
CA GLU A 121 -6.07 -4.84 -15.22
C GLU A 121 -5.16 -6.08 -15.21
N HIS A 122 -3.84 -5.86 -15.13
CA HIS A 122 -2.82 -6.91 -15.08
C HIS A 122 -2.19 -7.01 -13.68
N TYR A 123 -3.01 -6.95 -12.61
CA TYR A 123 -2.54 -6.87 -11.23
C TYR A 123 -1.43 -7.86 -10.78
N PRO A 124 -1.27 -9.08 -11.35
CA PRO A 124 -0.12 -9.92 -10.98
C PRO A 124 1.25 -9.25 -11.21
N VAL A 125 1.36 -8.29 -12.15
CA VAL A 125 2.59 -7.53 -12.37
C VAL A 125 2.92 -6.62 -11.19
N ILE A 126 1.90 -6.08 -10.52
CA ILE A 126 2.04 -5.20 -9.35
C ILE A 126 2.54 -6.05 -8.17
N THR A 127 1.88 -7.18 -7.89
CA THR A 127 2.28 -8.09 -6.81
C THR A 127 3.71 -8.59 -7.00
N ARG A 128 4.08 -8.94 -8.24
CA ARG A 128 5.44 -9.34 -8.58
C ARG A 128 6.45 -8.21 -8.31
N TYR A 129 6.18 -7.01 -8.81
CA TYR A 129 7.07 -5.85 -8.61
C TYR A 129 7.30 -5.55 -7.13
N LEU A 130 6.22 -5.53 -6.34
CA LEU A 130 6.30 -5.28 -4.89
C LEU A 130 7.04 -6.40 -4.16
N SER A 131 6.95 -7.65 -4.63
CA SER A 131 7.71 -8.77 -4.06
C SER A 131 9.20 -8.69 -4.40
N GLU A 132 9.54 -8.26 -5.61
CA GLU A 132 10.93 -8.07 -6.06
C GLU A 132 11.57 -6.81 -5.45
N ASN A 133 10.75 -5.81 -5.08
CA ASN A 133 11.17 -4.54 -4.48
C ASN A 133 10.37 -4.31 -3.18
N PRO A 134 10.63 -5.09 -2.10
CA PRO A 134 9.78 -5.13 -0.92
C PRO A 134 9.85 -3.85 -0.08
N SER A 135 10.82 -2.97 -0.29
CA SER A 135 10.87 -1.68 0.38
C SER A 135 11.56 -0.61 -0.45
N MET A 136 11.00 0.60 -0.44
CA MET A 136 11.55 1.78 -1.11
C MET A 136 11.36 3.01 -0.23
N LYS A 137 12.34 3.93 -0.25
CA LYS A 137 12.30 5.26 0.38
C LYS A 137 12.54 6.37 -0.63
N GLY A 138 12.20 7.61 -0.27
CA GLY A 138 12.42 8.78 -1.12
C GLY A 138 11.45 8.86 -2.30
N LEU A 139 10.20 8.42 -2.08
CA LEU A 139 9.15 8.45 -3.10
C LEU A 139 8.45 9.81 -3.18
N ALA A 140 8.53 10.61 -2.12
CA ALA A 140 7.89 11.92 -2.06
C ALA A 140 8.41 12.84 -3.18
N ARG A 141 7.60 13.81 -3.59
CA ARG A 141 7.88 14.68 -4.75
C ARG A 141 9.16 15.53 -4.57
N ASP A 142 9.58 15.76 -3.33
CA ASP A 142 10.75 16.57 -2.99
C ASP A 142 12.08 15.78 -3.05
N THR A 143 12.02 14.47 -3.28
CA THR A 143 13.20 13.60 -3.41
C THR A 143 13.46 13.22 -4.86
N THR A 144 14.65 13.57 -5.36
CA THR A 144 15.00 13.44 -6.78
C THR A 144 15.23 12.00 -7.24
N ASN A 145 15.42 11.02 -6.35
CA ASN A 145 15.49 9.61 -6.70
C ASN A 145 15.08 8.72 -5.51
N PRO A 146 14.17 7.74 -5.72
CA PRO A 146 13.89 6.75 -4.69
C PRO A 146 15.04 5.76 -4.55
N THR A 147 15.23 5.24 -3.33
CA THR A 147 16.32 4.32 -2.97
C THR A 147 15.75 3.01 -2.42
N ILE A 148 16.37 1.90 -2.81
CA ILE A 148 16.12 0.57 -2.26
C ILE A 148 16.75 0.54 -0.85
N ASN A 149 16.02 0.05 0.15
CA ASN A 149 16.59 -0.29 1.45
C ASN A 149 17.07 -1.74 1.47
#